data_AF-A0A2H0QXH3-F1
#
_entry.id   AF-A0A2H0QXH3-F1
#
_cell.length_a   1.000
_cell.length_b   1.000
_cell.length_c   1.000
_cell.angle_alpha   90.00
_cell.angle_beta   90.00
_cell.angle_gamma   90.00
#
_symmetry.space_group_name_H-M   'P 1'
#
loop_
_entity.id
_entity.type
_entity.pdbx_description
1 polymer ?
#
loop_
_entity_poly.entity_id
_entity_poly.type
_entity_poly.pdbx_seq_one_letter_code
_entity_poly.pdbx_strand_id
1 'polypeptide(L)'
;MQSNEIKFTTTIKAPPEKIMEALMQEEHIQKWWTNEAKVIDGKGVFGFSDHGDTEARFDMERHDNKVVWKCTKSSMAGTNAWEGTTVTFVLTPEANSTRLDFLQSGY
;
A
#
# COMPACT_ATOMS: atom_id res chain seq x y z
N MET A 1 12.16 17.72 13.73
CA MET A 1 11.70 17.71 12.33
C MET A 1 10.35 17.00 12.36
N GLN A 2 9.23 17.72 12.19
CA GLN A 2 7.92 17.06 12.12
C GLN A 2 7.84 16.38 10.75
N SER A 3 7.73 15.06 10.71
CA SER A 3 7.38 14.37 9.47
C SER A 3 5.89 14.60 9.20
N ASN A 4 5.56 14.97 7.96
CA ASN A 4 4.17 14.96 7.51
C ASN A 4 3.68 13.50 7.49
N GLU A 5 2.56 13.27 8.17
CA GLU A 5 1.96 11.94 8.29
C GLU A 5 0.44 12.03 8.08
N ILE A 6 -0.10 11.14 7.26
CA ILE A 6 -1.55 10.86 7.19
C ILE A 6 -1.79 9.54 7.91
N LYS A 7 -2.74 9.54 8.84
CA LYS A 7 -3.12 8.35 9.62
C LYS A 7 -4.60 8.07 9.43
N PHE A 8 -4.93 6.80 9.23
CA PHE A 8 -6.30 6.32 9.18
C PHE A 8 -6.41 4.98 9.90
N THR A 9 -7.50 4.77 10.62
CA THR A 9 -7.76 3.52 11.32
C THR A 9 -9.13 3.01 10.92
N THR A 10 -9.22 1.72 10.61
CA THR A 10 -10.49 1.05 10.33
C THR A 10 -10.48 -0.37 10.85
N THR A 11 -11.66 -0.94 11.05
CA THR A 11 -11.84 -2.34 11.46
C THR A 11 -12.46 -3.13 10.32
N ILE A 12 -11.81 -4.21 9.93
CA ILE A 12 -12.23 -5.08 8.83
C ILE A 12 -12.66 -6.42 9.41
N LYS A 13 -13.84 -6.91 9.02
CA LYS A 13 -14.37 -8.22 9.43
C LYS A 13 -13.70 -9.36 8.63
N ALA A 14 -12.39 -9.48 8.78
CA ALA A 14 -11.57 -10.51 8.16
C ALA A 14 -10.38 -10.83 9.08
N PRO A 15 -9.84 -12.05 9.02
CA PRO A 15 -8.60 -12.38 9.71
C PRO A 15 -7.41 -11.63 9.07
N PRO A 16 -6.33 -11.34 9.82
CA PRO A 16 -5.18 -10.56 9.35
C PRO A 16 -4.54 -11.15 8.09
N GLU A 17 -4.50 -12.48 7.98
CA GLU A 17 -3.88 -13.18 6.86
C GLU A 17 -4.54 -12.83 5.52
N LYS A 18 -5.88 -12.72 5.49
CA LYS A 18 -6.60 -12.31 4.27
C LYS A 18 -6.32 -10.85 3.90
N ILE A 19 -6.15 -9.98 4.90
CA ILE A 19 -5.81 -8.59 4.66
C ILE A 19 -4.36 -8.48 4.14
N MET A 20 -3.44 -9.28 4.69
CA MET A 20 -2.07 -9.36 4.17
C MET A 20 -2.02 -9.82 2.72
N GLU A 21 -2.80 -10.86 2.37
CA GLU A 21 -2.91 -11.30 0.98
C GLU A 21 -3.42 -10.16 0.10
N ALA A 22 -4.45 -9.44 0.54
CA ALA A 22 -5.00 -8.30 -0.20
C ALA A 22 -4.02 -7.13 -0.42
N LEU A 23 -3.02 -7.01 0.45
CA LEU A 23 -1.97 -5.99 0.40
C LEU A 23 -0.68 -6.45 -0.30
N MET A 24 -0.54 -7.72 -0.64
CA MET A 24 0.72 -8.26 -1.18
C MET A 24 0.54 -8.98 -2.51
N GLN A 25 -0.66 -9.48 -2.82
CA GLN A 25 -0.90 -10.26 -4.03
C GLN A 25 -1.44 -9.38 -5.15
N GLU A 26 -0.83 -9.52 -6.33
CA GLU A 26 -1.21 -8.81 -7.55
C GLU A 26 -2.73 -8.90 -7.81
N GLU A 27 -3.30 -10.11 -7.80
CA GLU A 27 -4.71 -10.31 -8.15
C GLU A 27 -5.70 -9.62 -7.19
N HIS A 28 -5.28 -9.34 -5.96
CA HIS A 28 -6.11 -8.66 -4.98
C HIS A 28 -5.94 -7.15 -5.04
N ILE A 29 -4.70 -6.67 -5.18
CA ILE A 29 -4.41 -5.24 -5.41
C ILE A 29 -5.15 -4.75 -6.65
N GLN A 30 -5.22 -5.61 -7.69
CA GLN A 30 -5.99 -5.36 -8.92
C GLN A 30 -7.47 -5.05 -8.68
N LYS A 31 -8.06 -5.52 -7.58
CA LYS A 31 -9.49 -5.41 -7.30
C LYS A 31 -9.86 -4.20 -6.44
N TRP A 32 -8.91 -3.58 -5.74
CA TRP A 32 -9.22 -2.50 -4.79
C TRP A 32 -8.39 -1.23 -4.96
N TRP A 33 -7.17 -1.31 -5.50
CA TRP A 33 -6.27 -0.16 -5.63
C TRP A 33 -6.16 0.35 -7.05
N THR A 34 -5.79 -0.53 -7.99
CA THR A 34 -5.75 -0.22 -9.43
C THR A 34 -5.83 -1.51 -10.23
N ASN A 35 -6.50 -1.50 -11.38
CA ASN A 35 -6.55 -2.66 -12.28
C ASN A 35 -5.19 -2.98 -12.92
N GLU A 36 -4.22 -2.07 -12.87
CA GLU A 36 -2.93 -2.14 -13.55
C GLU A 36 -1.78 -2.42 -12.57
N ALA A 37 -1.97 -3.41 -11.69
CA ALA A 37 -0.92 -3.82 -10.77
C ALA A 37 -0.10 -4.99 -11.32
N LYS A 38 1.22 -4.93 -11.13
CA LYS A 38 2.16 -6.03 -11.33
C LYS A 38 3.01 -6.21 -10.09
N VAL A 39 3.08 -7.42 -9.53
CA VAL A 39 3.89 -7.71 -8.33
C VAL A 39 4.83 -8.87 -8.59
N ILE A 40 6.14 -8.62 -8.49
CA ILE A 40 7.19 -9.63 -8.70
C ILE A 40 8.24 -9.48 -7.61
N ASP A 41 8.54 -10.56 -6.88
CA ASP A 41 9.58 -10.62 -5.84
C ASP A 41 9.56 -9.46 -4.84
N GLY A 42 8.37 -9.10 -4.36
CA GLY A 42 8.18 -8.00 -3.41
C GLY A 42 8.32 -6.61 -4.02
N LYS A 43 8.26 -6.49 -5.36
CA LYS A 43 8.24 -5.20 -6.07
C LYS A 43 6.92 -5.02 -6.78
N GLY A 44 6.23 -3.93 -6.47
CA GLY A 44 4.98 -3.53 -7.10
C GLY A 44 5.21 -2.45 -8.16
N VAL A 45 4.61 -2.62 -9.33
CA VAL A 45 4.47 -1.58 -10.36
C VAL A 45 2.99 -1.36 -10.58
N PHE A 46 2.51 -0.15 -10.30
CA PHE A 46 1.09 0.20 -10.29
C PHE A 46 0.83 1.33 -11.28
N GLY A 47 0.09 1.03 -12.35
CA GLY A 47 -0.41 2.02 -13.31
C GLY A 47 -1.74 2.61 -12.87
N PHE A 48 -2.06 3.81 -13.35
CA PHE A 48 -3.35 4.47 -13.11
C PHE A 48 -3.84 5.16 -14.39
N SER A 49 -3.82 4.46 -15.54
CA SER A 49 -4.10 5.04 -16.86
C SER A 49 -5.49 5.69 -16.95
N ASP A 50 -6.47 5.17 -16.20
CA ASP A 50 -7.81 5.76 -16.03
C ASP A 50 -7.79 7.18 -15.44
N HIS A 51 -6.68 7.58 -14.80
CA HIS A 51 -6.44 8.88 -14.17
C HIS A 51 -5.27 9.64 -14.81
N GLY A 52 -4.81 9.20 -15.98
CA GLY A 52 -3.64 9.73 -16.70
C GLY A 52 -2.50 8.72 -16.77
N ASP A 53 -1.61 8.86 -17.75
CA ASP A 53 -0.50 7.93 -18.00
C ASP A 53 0.58 8.04 -16.89
N THR A 54 0.32 7.38 -15.77
CA THR A 54 1.04 7.55 -14.51
C THR A 54 1.31 6.21 -13.85
N GLU A 55 2.54 6.05 -13.35
CA GLU A 55 3.04 4.82 -12.76
C GLU A 55 3.69 5.13 -11.40
N ALA A 56 3.51 4.23 -10.43
CA ALA A 56 4.26 4.23 -9.18
C ALA A 56 4.89 2.86 -8.93
N ARG A 57 6.17 2.86 -8.53
CA ARG A 57 6.93 1.66 -8.18
C ARG A 57 7.16 1.61 -6.69
N PHE A 58 6.94 0.44 -6.09
CA PHE A 58 7.07 0.21 -4.67
C PHE A 58 7.95 -0.99 -4.37
N ASP A 59 8.85 -0.84 -3.39
CA ASP A 59 9.39 -1.99 -2.67
C ASP A 59 8.39 -2.36 -1.56
N MET A 60 7.94 -3.61 -1.55
CA MET A 60 6.89 -4.14 -0.68
C MET A 60 7.48 -5.15 0.31
N GLU A 61 7.41 -4.84 1.60
CA GLU A 61 7.94 -5.65 2.69
C GLU A 61 6.79 -6.20 3.54
N ARG A 62 6.84 -7.51 3.84
CA ARG A 62 5.92 -8.18 4.76
C ARG A 62 6.67 -8.56 6.05
N HIS A 63 6.05 -8.23 7.17
CA HIS A 63 6.40 -8.68 8.52
C HIS A 63 5.15 -9.25 9.19
N ASP A 64 5.28 -9.95 10.32
CA ASP A 64 4.20 -10.74 10.96
C ASP A 64 2.81 -10.10 10.99
N ASN A 65 2.73 -8.80 11.31
CA ASN A 65 1.46 -8.05 11.41
C ASN A 65 1.56 -6.69 10.71
N LYS A 66 2.45 -6.57 9.72
CA LYS A 66 2.74 -5.28 9.09
C LYS A 66 3.14 -5.46 7.63
N VAL A 67 2.62 -4.60 6.78
CA VAL A 67 3.03 -4.45 5.37
C VAL A 67 3.53 -3.04 5.15
N VAL A 68 4.64 -2.89 4.44
CA VAL A 68 5.24 -1.59 4.10
C VAL A 68 5.44 -1.52 2.61
N TRP A 69 4.93 -0.46 1.98
CA TRP A 69 5.22 -0.12 0.60
C TRP A 69 6.04 1.17 0.57
N LYS A 70 7.26 1.11 0.04
CA LYS A 70 8.16 2.26 -0.12
C LYS A 70 8.21 2.66 -1.58
N CYS A 71 7.74 3.85 -1.91
CA CYS A 71 7.74 4.33 -3.28
C CYS A 71 9.18 4.67 -3.71
N THR A 72 9.69 3.93 -4.68
CA THR A 72 11.06 4.08 -5.20
C THR A 72 11.12 4.91 -6.47
N LYS A 73 10.02 4.99 -7.21
CA LYS A 73 9.89 5.78 -8.43
C LYS A 73 8.43 6.15 -8.67
N SER A 74 8.17 7.36 -9.16
CA SER A 74 6.81 7.78 -9.50
C SER A 74 6.77 8.79 -10.63
N SER A 75 5.74 8.68 -11.47
CA SER A 75 5.32 9.70 -12.44
C SER A 75 3.90 10.21 -12.16
N MET A 76 3.35 9.93 -10.97
CA MET A 76 2.00 10.32 -10.59
C MET A 76 1.74 11.82 -10.78
N ALA A 77 0.66 12.13 -11.50
CA ALA A 77 0.28 13.48 -11.93
C ALA A 77 1.39 14.25 -12.67
N GLY A 78 2.29 13.55 -13.37
CA GLY A 78 3.43 14.15 -14.07
C GLY A 78 4.55 14.63 -13.15
N THR A 79 4.57 14.18 -11.90
CA THR A 79 5.56 14.57 -10.89
C THR A 79 6.23 13.35 -10.27
N ASN A 80 7.37 13.56 -9.61
CA ASN A 80 8.03 12.57 -8.77
C ASN A 80 7.68 12.73 -7.28
N ALA A 81 6.60 13.44 -6.95
CA ALA A 81 6.28 13.84 -5.57
C ALA A 81 6.04 12.65 -4.61
N TRP A 82 5.73 11.46 -5.15
CA TRP A 82 5.58 10.24 -4.35
C TRP A 82 6.91 9.55 -4.05
N GLU A 83 8.00 9.87 -4.75
CA GLU A 83 9.30 9.25 -4.49
C GLU A 83 9.74 9.53 -3.05
N GLY A 84 10.05 8.47 -2.29
CA GLY A 84 10.35 8.56 -0.85
C GLY A 84 9.13 8.42 0.06
N THR A 85 7.90 8.48 -0.47
CA THR A 85 6.69 8.18 0.29
C THR A 85 6.71 6.73 0.78
N THR A 86 6.40 6.54 2.06
CA THR A 86 6.23 5.22 2.67
C THR A 86 4.79 5.06 3.15
N VAL A 87 4.13 4.01 2.67
CA VAL A 87 2.81 3.56 3.12
C VAL A 87 2.99 2.34 4.01
N THR A 88 2.44 2.39 5.23
CA THR A 88 2.53 1.33 6.23
C THR A 88 1.13 0.92 6.64
N PHE A 89 0.90 -0.39 6.66
CA PHE A 89 -0.30 -1.02 7.17
C PHE A 89 0.07 -1.87 8.38
N VAL A 90 -0.49 -1.58 9.56
CA VAL A 90 -0.36 -2.40 10.75
C VAL A 90 -1.67 -3.12 11.02
N LEU A 91 -1.61 -4.42 11.21
CA LEU A 91 -2.75 -5.30 11.43
C LEU A 91 -2.77 -5.72 12.89
N THR A 92 -3.84 -5.38 13.61
CA THR A 92 -4.05 -5.85 14.99
C THR A 92 -5.23 -6.84 14.99
N PRO A 93 -4.99 -8.14 15.23
CA PRO A 93 -6.07 -9.10 15.37
C PRO A 93 -6.99 -8.71 16.54
N GLU A 94 -8.29 -8.78 16.31
CA GLU A 94 -9.35 -8.62 17.31
C GLU A 94 -10.23 -9.89 17.30
N ALA A 95 -11.14 -10.02 18.27
CA ALA A 95 -11.89 -11.27 18.48
C ALA A 95 -12.57 -11.85 17.23
N ASN A 96 -13.14 -11.00 16.36
CA ASN A 96 -13.82 -11.40 15.11
C ASN A 96 -13.48 -10.48 13.93
N SER A 97 -12.39 -9.72 14.03
CA SER A 97 -12.03 -8.68 13.09
C SER A 97 -10.53 -8.42 13.15
N THR A 98 -10.06 -7.55 12.27
CA THR A 98 -8.71 -7.00 12.34
C THR A 98 -8.81 -5.50 12.26
N ARG A 99 -8.16 -4.80 13.19
CA ARG A 99 -7.94 -3.36 13.07
C ARG A 99 -6.77 -3.12 12.13
N LEU A 100 -7.00 -2.30 11.11
CA LEU A 100 -6.01 -1.82 10.16
C LEU A 100 -5.65 -0.37 10.54
N ASP A 101 -4.41 -0.16 10.95
CA ASP A 101 -3.83 1.17 11.11
C ASP A 101 -2.98 1.49 9.87
N PHE A 102 -3.44 2.47 9.09
CA PHE A 102 -2.78 3.00 7.90
C PHE A 102 -1.96 4.24 8.25
N LEU A 103 -0.73 4.29 7.74
CA LEU A 103 0.16 5.44 7.85
C LEU A 103 0.80 5.71 6.49
N GLN A 104 0.64 6.93 5.98
CA GLN A 104 1.44 7.46 4.87
C GLN A 104 2.37 8.54 5.42
N SER A 105 3.64 8.49 5.03
CA SER A 105 4.68 9.43 5.48
C SER A 105 5.69 9.72 4.36
N GLY A 106 6.47 10.78 4.51
CA GLY A 106 7.57 11.09 3.57
C GLY A 106 7.14 11.86 2.32
N TYR A 107 6.09 12.66 2.43
CA TYR A 107 5.56 13.55 1.38
C TYR A 107 5.59 15.02 1.80
#